data_AF-A0A7S0AU24-F1
#
_entry.id   AF-A0A7S0AU24-F1
#
_cell.length_a   1.000
_cell.length_b   1.000
_cell.length_c   1.000
_cell.angle_alpha   90.00
_cell.angle_beta   90.00
_cell.angle_gamma   90.00
#
_symmetry.space_group_name_H-M   'P 1'
#
loop_
_entity.id
_entity.type
_entity.pdbx_description
1 polymer ?
#
loop_
_entity_poly.entity_id
_entity_poly.type
_entity_poly.pdbx_seq_one_letter_code
_entity_poly.pdbx_strand_id
1 'polypeptide(L)'
;HVRLVELSAQLLCVLLDCGLPGNPEPVNSVDGEAVVEFEEAARPGFNIFRTLLARIDSGRELSLIFKGFVKLLRNVYESQNTYLPNSKAKLECFQELLVLFWKLLEENPLFTTHILTQCDVNEIIVPICYLMYQSRRDPARIGLVHICTFVLLKLSGERSFGVNLNKPFLKRLPCDLPLFSGSHADLIAITLHKLIVNGAYKLVPLYSCFITVICNISPYWRRMSLVAAVKLVNLFELFSSPKFLYSGENAHRHLALLLEVFNNIIQYQFSGNQHLIYAIIRRKDSFGR
;
A
#
# COMPACT_ATOMS: atom_id res chain seq x y z
N HIS A 1 27.66 0.17 -9.22
CA HIS A 1 26.82 0.19 -8.01
C HIS A 1 25.34 -0.12 -8.27
N VAL A 2 24.63 0.53 -9.22
CA VAL A 2 23.20 0.25 -9.50
C VAL A 2 22.94 -1.20 -9.90
N ARG A 3 23.70 -1.71 -10.87
CA ARG A 3 23.60 -3.12 -11.31
C ARG A 3 23.80 -4.13 -10.18
N LEU A 4 24.65 -3.80 -9.19
CA LEU A 4 24.85 -4.66 -8.02
C LEU A 4 23.58 -4.69 -7.16
N VAL A 5 22.96 -3.53 -6.92
CA VAL A 5 21.70 -3.44 -6.17
C VAL A 5 20.58 -4.22 -6.86
N GLU A 6 20.48 -4.12 -8.19
CA GLU A 6 19.49 -4.86 -8.98
C GLU A 6 19.70 -6.37 -8.87
N LEU A 7 20.93 -6.85 -9.09
CA LEU A 7 21.27 -8.27 -8.96
C LEU A 7 21.07 -8.78 -7.53
N SER A 8 21.42 -7.99 -6.52
CA SER A 8 21.18 -8.36 -5.12
C SER A 8 19.69 -8.47 -4.79
N ALA A 9 18.86 -7.54 -5.28
CA ALA A 9 17.41 -7.61 -5.08
C ALA A 9 16.80 -8.84 -5.76
N GLN A 10 17.21 -9.13 -7.00
CA GLN A 10 16.77 -10.31 -7.74
C GLN A 10 17.18 -11.61 -7.06
N LEU A 11 18.44 -11.71 -6.62
CA LEU A 11 18.93 -12.86 -5.89
C LEU A 11 18.14 -13.07 -4.59
N LEU A 12 17.90 -12.01 -3.81
CA LEU A 12 17.11 -12.11 -2.58
C LEU A 12 15.67 -12.56 -2.85
N CYS A 13 15.04 -12.07 -3.92
CA CYS A 13 13.71 -12.55 -4.32
C CYS A 13 13.72 -14.06 -4.55
N VAL A 14 14.70 -14.58 -5.29
CA VAL A 14 14.83 -16.02 -5.58
C VAL A 14 15.11 -16.82 -4.31
N LEU A 15 16.05 -16.37 -3.47
CA LEU A 15 16.41 -17.06 -2.22
C LEU A 15 15.24 -17.14 -1.25
N LEU A 16 14.31 -16.17 -1.27
CA LEU A 16 13.15 -16.14 -0.39
C LEU A 16 11.89 -16.73 -1.03
N ASP A 17 11.89 -17.10 -2.30
CA ASP A 17 10.66 -17.46 -3.03
C ASP A 17 10.06 -18.78 -2.56
N CYS A 18 10.91 -19.79 -2.31
CA CYS A 18 10.49 -21.15 -2.01
C CYS A 18 10.63 -21.52 -0.54
N GLY A 19 9.95 -22.60 -0.15
CA GLY A 19 10.06 -23.22 1.17
C GLY A 19 8.96 -22.79 2.14
N LEU A 20 9.09 -23.23 3.38
CA LEU A 20 8.20 -22.90 4.50
C LEU A 20 8.56 -21.53 5.09
N PRO A 21 7.59 -20.80 5.68
CA PRO A 21 7.91 -19.61 6.48
C PRO A 21 8.92 -19.95 7.57
N GLY A 22 9.87 -19.04 7.81
CA GLY A 22 10.88 -19.21 8.85
C GLY A 22 10.29 -19.10 10.26
N ASN A 23 10.82 -19.88 11.20
CA ASN A 23 10.48 -19.73 12.61
C ASN A 23 11.15 -18.46 13.20
N PRO A 24 10.36 -17.48 13.68
CA PRO A 24 10.92 -16.23 14.22
C PRO A 24 11.59 -16.43 15.58
N GLU A 25 11.30 -17.52 16.29
CA GLU A 25 11.90 -17.79 17.61
C GLU A 25 13.28 -18.46 17.43
N PRO A 26 14.37 -17.83 17.89
CA PRO A 26 15.69 -18.46 17.85
C PRO A 26 15.80 -19.53 18.93
N VAL A 27 16.37 -20.67 18.57
CA VAL A 27 16.87 -21.66 19.53
C VAL A 27 18.32 -21.33 19.79
N ASN A 28 18.71 -21.22 21.05
CA ASN A 28 20.09 -20.91 21.42
C ASN A 28 20.86 -22.21 21.69
N SER A 29 22.07 -22.30 21.14
CA SER A 29 23.04 -23.32 21.51
C SER A 29 23.42 -23.19 22.99
N VAL A 30 24.12 -24.19 23.52
CA VAL A 30 24.73 -24.16 24.86
C VAL A 30 25.64 -22.93 25.04
N ASP A 31 26.27 -22.48 23.94
CA ASP A 31 27.14 -21.29 23.90
C ASP A 31 26.38 -19.96 23.69
N GLY A 32 25.04 -19.99 23.61
CA GLY A 32 24.19 -18.81 23.43
C GLY A 32 24.06 -18.32 21.98
N GLU A 33 24.64 -19.03 21.01
CA GLU A 33 24.49 -18.70 19.58
C GLU A 33 23.13 -19.15 19.04
N ALA A 34 22.48 -18.31 18.24
CA ALA A 34 21.23 -18.66 17.57
C ALA A 34 21.48 -19.76 16.52
N VAL A 35 20.90 -20.94 16.75
CA VAL A 35 21.00 -22.12 15.89
C VAL A 35 19.63 -22.50 15.30
N VAL A 36 19.66 -23.36 14.30
CA VAL A 36 18.47 -24.04 13.78
C VAL A 36 18.59 -25.50 14.18
N GLU A 37 17.58 -26.03 14.84
CA GLU A 37 17.57 -27.44 15.26
C GLU A 37 17.60 -28.37 14.04
N PHE A 38 18.24 -29.52 14.19
CA PHE A 38 18.35 -30.49 13.11
C PHE A 38 16.98 -30.94 12.60
N GLU A 39 16.00 -31.12 13.48
CA GLU A 39 14.65 -31.50 13.10
C GLU A 39 13.99 -30.44 12.21
N GLU A 40 14.19 -29.16 12.50
CA GLU A 40 13.65 -28.05 11.71
C GLU A 40 14.38 -27.93 10.37
N ALA A 41 15.71 -28.03 10.38
CA ALA A 41 16.54 -28.00 9.18
C ALA A 41 16.27 -29.18 8.24
N ALA A 42 15.91 -30.34 8.78
CA ALA A 42 15.58 -31.55 8.03
C ALA A 42 14.16 -31.54 7.45
N ARG A 43 13.30 -30.56 7.79
CA ARG A 43 11.94 -30.49 7.25
C ARG A 43 11.96 -30.27 5.74
N PRO A 44 11.16 -31.02 4.96
CA PRO A 44 10.96 -30.72 3.55
C PRO A 44 10.51 -29.28 3.35
N GLY A 45 11.24 -28.53 2.51
CA GLY A 45 10.96 -27.11 2.27
C GLY A 45 11.57 -26.16 3.30
N PHE A 46 12.46 -26.61 4.19
CA PHE A 46 13.25 -25.70 5.03
C PHE A 46 14.02 -24.68 4.17
N ASN A 47 13.95 -23.41 4.56
CA ASN A 47 14.68 -22.33 3.91
C ASN A 47 15.36 -21.44 4.96
N ILE A 48 16.68 -21.57 5.07
CA ILE A 48 17.49 -20.81 6.02
C ILE A 48 17.35 -19.29 5.83
N PHE A 49 17.20 -18.79 4.61
CA PHE A 49 17.09 -17.35 4.36
C PHE A 49 15.78 -16.77 4.92
N ARG A 50 14.69 -17.55 4.88
CA ARG A 50 13.40 -17.16 5.47
C ARG A 50 13.45 -17.18 7.00
N THR A 51 14.14 -18.17 7.58
CA THR A 51 14.41 -18.20 9.02
C THR A 51 15.25 -17.01 9.47
N LEU A 52 16.31 -16.68 8.73
CA LEU A 52 17.13 -15.51 9.02
C LEU A 52 16.33 -14.20 8.92
N LEU A 53 15.45 -14.07 7.93
CA LEU A 53 14.58 -12.90 7.75
C LEU A 53 13.57 -12.77 8.91
N ALA A 54 12.97 -13.87 9.33
CA ALA A 54 11.99 -13.92 10.42
C ALA A 54 12.61 -13.56 11.79
N ARG A 55 13.89 -13.92 11.99
CA ARG A 55 14.64 -13.71 13.24
C ARG A 55 15.25 -12.32 13.41
N ILE A 56 15.12 -11.41 12.43
CA ILE A 56 15.55 -10.02 12.61
C ILE A 56 14.69 -9.36 13.69
N ASP A 57 15.27 -9.08 14.84
CA ASP A 57 14.56 -8.58 16.03
C ASP A 57 15.03 -7.18 16.49
N SER A 58 16.20 -6.76 16.03
CA SER A 58 16.76 -5.47 16.40
C SER A 58 16.01 -4.31 15.75
N GLY A 59 15.39 -3.45 16.57
CA GLY A 59 14.71 -2.24 16.09
C GLY A 59 15.62 -1.31 15.27
N ARG A 60 16.94 -1.33 15.49
CA ARG A 60 17.91 -0.59 14.67
C ARG A 60 17.99 -1.15 13.25
N GLU A 61 18.01 -2.47 13.12
CA GLU A 61 18.06 -3.17 11.82
C GLU A 61 16.75 -3.00 11.06
N LEU A 62 15.60 -3.20 11.74
CA LEU A 62 14.28 -2.98 11.13
C LEU A 62 14.14 -1.53 10.61
N SER A 63 14.61 -0.54 11.38
CA SER A 63 14.63 0.87 10.94
C SER A 63 15.55 1.10 9.75
N LEU A 64 16.72 0.46 9.74
CA LEU A 64 17.69 0.57 8.65
C LEU A 64 17.11 -0.01 7.36
N ILE A 65 16.49 -1.19 7.44
CA ILE A 65 15.84 -1.88 6.32
C ILE A 65 14.71 -1.01 5.76
N PHE A 66 13.80 -0.53 6.62
CA PHE A 66 12.71 0.36 6.19
C PHE A 66 13.23 1.62 5.49
N LYS A 67 14.20 2.31 6.09
CA LYS A 67 14.82 3.51 5.49
C LYS A 67 15.50 3.18 4.15
N GLY A 68 16.09 1.99 4.02
CA GLY A 68 16.63 1.46 2.78
C GLY A 68 15.57 1.37 1.68
N PHE A 69 14.45 0.70 1.95
CA PHE A 69 13.33 0.60 1.01
C PHE A 69 12.77 1.95 0.60
N VAL A 70 12.53 2.83 1.58
CA VAL A 70 12.05 4.20 1.32
C VAL A 70 13.00 4.94 0.39
N LYS A 71 14.32 4.89 0.65
CA LYS A 71 15.32 5.56 -0.18
C LYS A 71 15.34 5.02 -1.61
N LEU A 72 15.31 3.70 -1.78
CA LEU A 72 15.36 3.04 -3.08
C LEU A 72 14.09 3.30 -3.90
N LEU A 73 12.90 3.14 -3.30
CA LEU A 73 11.63 3.34 -4.01
C LEU A 73 11.33 4.82 -4.30
N ARG A 74 11.82 5.75 -3.47
CA ARG A 74 11.71 7.19 -3.74
C ARG A 74 12.48 7.63 -4.99
N ASN A 75 13.56 6.93 -5.37
CA ASN A 75 14.30 7.19 -6.60
C ASN A 75 13.42 7.14 -7.85
N VAL A 76 12.35 6.33 -7.84
CA VAL A 76 11.45 6.12 -8.98
C VAL A 76 10.83 7.43 -9.49
N TYR A 77 10.37 8.31 -8.59
CA TYR A 77 9.76 9.58 -8.98
C TYR A 77 10.73 10.76 -8.85
N GLU A 78 11.70 10.72 -7.94
CA GLU A 78 12.68 11.81 -7.81
C GLU A 78 13.66 11.89 -9.00
N SER A 79 13.94 10.77 -9.67
CA SER A 79 14.76 10.76 -10.88
C SER A 79 14.10 11.49 -12.06
N GLN A 80 12.76 11.64 -12.03
CA GLN A 80 12.00 12.39 -13.03
C GLN A 80 11.85 13.87 -12.69
N ASN A 81 12.20 14.26 -11.46
CA ASN A 81 12.06 15.61 -10.95
C ASN A 81 13.44 16.25 -10.73
N THR A 82 14.35 16.05 -11.69
CA THR A 82 15.68 16.67 -11.73
C THR A 82 15.73 17.75 -12.80
N TYR A 83 16.48 18.83 -12.53
CA TYR A 83 16.66 19.95 -13.48
C TYR A 83 17.26 19.51 -14.82
N LEU A 84 18.08 18.46 -14.81
CA LEU A 84 18.62 17.83 -16.01
C LEU A 84 18.00 16.43 -16.16
N PRO A 85 17.44 16.10 -17.35
CA PRO A 85 16.95 14.75 -17.63
C PRO A 85 18.10 13.74 -17.57
N ASN A 86 17.85 12.56 -17.00
CA ASN A 86 18.82 11.46 -16.83
C ASN A 86 20.03 11.71 -15.89
N SER A 87 20.04 12.81 -15.11
CA SER A 87 21.16 13.08 -14.19
C SER A 87 21.18 12.23 -12.92
N LYS A 88 20.12 11.46 -12.66
CA LYS A 88 20.10 10.43 -11.61
C LYS A 88 19.98 9.07 -12.28
N ALA A 89 20.82 8.12 -11.87
CA ALA A 89 20.66 6.73 -12.26
C ALA A 89 19.29 6.25 -11.80
N LYS A 90 18.51 5.73 -12.75
CA LYS A 90 17.17 5.22 -12.53
C LYS A 90 17.29 3.76 -12.11
N LEU A 91 16.75 3.45 -10.94
CA LEU A 91 16.68 2.06 -10.48
C LEU A 91 15.53 1.35 -11.18
N GLU A 92 15.80 0.22 -11.85
CA GLU A 92 14.78 -0.51 -12.59
C GLU A 92 14.16 -1.66 -11.78
N CYS A 93 14.78 -2.09 -10.67
CA CYS A 93 14.33 -3.22 -9.83
C CYS A 93 13.21 -2.88 -8.82
N PHE A 94 12.32 -1.93 -9.12
CA PHE A 94 11.27 -1.52 -8.18
C PHE A 94 10.23 -2.62 -7.92
N GLN A 95 10.04 -3.57 -8.86
CA GLN A 95 9.14 -4.71 -8.65
C GLN A 95 9.72 -5.66 -7.59
N GLU A 96 11.00 -6.00 -7.71
CA GLU A 96 11.72 -6.84 -6.76
C GLU A 96 11.73 -6.20 -5.38
N LEU A 97 11.96 -4.89 -5.29
CA LEU A 97 11.89 -4.17 -4.02
C LEU A 97 10.50 -4.24 -3.37
N LEU A 98 9.43 -4.14 -4.15
CA LEU A 98 8.06 -4.27 -3.61
C LEU A 98 7.77 -5.69 -3.14
N VAL A 99 8.26 -6.71 -3.86
CA VAL A 99 8.13 -8.12 -3.45
C VAL A 99 8.89 -8.38 -2.16
N LEU A 100 10.13 -7.89 -2.04
CA LEU A 100 10.92 -8.02 -0.81
C LEU A 100 10.27 -7.29 0.36
N PHE A 101 9.73 -6.08 0.13
CA PHE A 101 9.01 -5.33 1.15
C PHE A 101 7.76 -6.09 1.61
N TRP A 102 6.98 -6.65 0.69
CA TRP A 102 5.84 -7.51 1.00
C TRP A 102 6.24 -8.74 1.82
N LYS A 103 7.27 -9.47 1.39
CA LYS A 103 7.77 -10.64 2.13
C LYS A 103 8.17 -10.26 3.55
N LEU A 104 8.83 -9.13 3.75
CA LEU A 104 9.22 -8.67 5.08
C LEU A 104 8.01 -8.32 5.98
N LEU A 105 6.94 -7.76 5.41
CA LEU A 105 5.68 -7.50 6.14
C LEU A 105 4.96 -8.79 6.56
N GLU A 106 5.12 -9.87 5.79
CA GLU A 106 4.47 -11.15 6.05
C GLU A 106 5.30 -12.09 6.95
N GLU A 107 6.61 -12.15 6.74
CA GLU A 107 7.48 -13.14 7.38
C GLU A 107 8.14 -12.67 8.68
N ASN A 108 8.38 -11.37 8.82
CA ASN A 108 8.94 -10.84 10.06
C ASN A 108 7.81 -10.31 10.96
N PRO A 109 7.52 -10.95 12.10
CA PRO A 109 6.37 -10.60 12.94
C PRO A 109 6.51 -9.21 13.60
N LEU A 110 7.73 -8.70 13.74
CA LEU A 110 8.03 -7.43 14.39
C LEU A 110 7.99 -6.25 13.41
N PHE A 111 8.24 -6.50 12.12
CA PHE A 111 8.47 -5.45 11.14
C PHE A 111 7.26 -4.52 10.96
N THR A 112 6.06 -5.07 10.79
CA THR A 112 4.83 -4.26 10.61
C THR A 112 4.58 -3.36 11.82
N THR A 113 4.63 -3.92 13.03
CA THR A 113 4.47 -3.16 14.27
C THR A 113 5.55 -2.08 14.41
N HIS A 114 6.81 -2.42 14.11
CA HIS A 114 7.94 -1.50 14.18
C HIS A 114 7.79 -0.32 13.22
N ILE A 115 7.45 -0.54 11.95
CA ILE A 115 7.33 0.57 10.98
C ILE A 115 6.13 1.48 11.27
N LEU A 116 5.08 0.97 11.90
CA LEU A 116 3.88 1.76 12.24
C LEU A 116 4.03 2.56 13.53
N THR A 117 4.92 2.15 14.42
CA THR A 117 5.12 2.79 15.73
C THR A 117 6.41 3.63 15.80
N GLN A 118 7.50 3.17 15.18
CA GLN A 118 8.84 3.77 15.28
C GLN A 118 9.29 4.50 14.01
N CYS A 119 8.62 4.28 12.88
CA CYS A 119 8.99 4.89 11.59
C CYS A 119 7.87 5.79 11.03
N ASP A 120 8.20 6.58 10.00
CA ASP A 120 7.19 7.30 9.23
C ASP A 120 6.74 6.45 8.02
N VAL A 121 5.75 5.59 8.23
CA VAL A 121 5.18 4.73 7.19
C VAL A 121 4.71 5.52 5.96
N ASN A 122 4.32 6.78 6.11
CA ASN A 122 3.89 7.62 5.00
C ASN A 122 4.98 7.79 3.92
N GLU A 123 6.26 7.69 4.28
CA GLU A 123 7.35 7.78 3.31
C GLU A 123 7.33 6.65 2.27
N ILE A 124 6.84 5.45 2.63
CA ILE A 124 6.71 4.32 1.68
C ILE A 124 5.40 4.39 0.88
N ILE A 125 4.35 5.00 1.43
CA ILE A 125 3.05 5.16 0.75
C ILE A 125 3.15 6.02 -0.51
N VAL A 126 3.98 7.06 -0.47
CA VAL A 126 4.17 7.98 -1.60
C VAL A 126 4.67 7.26 -2.87
N PRO A 127 5.81 6.53 -2.86
CA PRO A 127 6.24 5.79 -4.04
C PRO A 127 5.28 4.67 -4.45
N ILE A 128 4.61 4.00 -3.50
CA ILE A 128 3.58 2.98 -3.80
C ILE A 128 2.43 3.61 -4.61
N CYS A 129 1.86 4.72 -4.14
CA CYS A 129 0.77 5.41 -4.85
C CYS A 129 1.22 5.91 -6.22
N TYR A 130 2.43 6.44 -6.31
CA TYR A 130 3.01 6.89 -7.59
C TYR A 130 3.14 5.74 -8.59
N LEU A 131 3.70 4.60 -8.18
CA LEU A 131 3.88 3.42 -9.03
C LEU A 131 2.54 2.83 -9.49
N MET A 132 1.56 2.73 -8.58
CA MET A 132 0.19 2.32 -8.91
C MET A 132 -0.44 3.27 -9.93
N TYR A 133 -0.31 4.58 -9.71
CA TYR A 133 -0.86 5.59 -10.62
C TYR A 133 -0.26 5.46 -12.01
N GLN A 134 1.06 5.43 -12.14
CA GLN A 134 1.74 5.33 -13.44
C GLN A 134 1.43 4.02 -14.16
N SER A 135 1.32 2.91 -13.44
CA SER A 135 1.12 1.58 -14.01
C SER A 135 -0.35 1.26 -14.32
N ARG A 136 -1.31 2.09 -13.87
CA ARG A 136 -2.75 1.78 -13.91
C ARG A 136 -3.32 1.40 -15.28
N ARG A 137 -2.73 1.91 -16.37
CA ARG A 137 -3.20 1.67 -17.75
C ARG A 137 -2.42 0.58 -18.48
N ASP A 138 -1.29 0.15 -17.95
CA ASP A 138 -0.38 -0.79 -18.60
C ASP A 138 -0.69 -2.22 -18.13
N PRO A 139 -1.31 -3.08 -18.98
CA PRO A 139 -1.64 -4.45 -18.59
C PRO A 139 -0.42 -5.31 -18.29
N ALA A 140 0.78 -4.96 -18.78
CA ALA A 140 2.01 -5.69 -18.49
C ALA A 140 2.52 -5.43 -17.06
N ARG A 141 2.13 -4.31 -16.45
CA ARG A 141 2.52 -3.93 -15.08
C ARG A 141 1.47 -4.26 -14.04
N ILE A 142 0.51 -5.12 -14.37
CA ILE A 142 -0.56 -5.49 -13.45
C ILE A 142 -0.03 -6.14 -12.16
N GLY A 143 1.01 -6.98 -12.27
CA GLY A 143 1.66 -7.62 -11.11
C GLY A 143 2.19 -6.60 -10.10
N LEU A 144 2.73 -5.48 -10.59
CA LEU A 144 3.14 -4.36 -9.74
C LEU A 144 1.95 -3.76 -8.99
N VAL A 145 0.81 -3.57 -9.67
CA VAL A 145 -0.37 -3.00 -9.02
C VAL A 145 -0.91 -3.99 -7.98
N HIS A 146 -0.91 -5.30 -8.25
CA HIS A 146 -1.27 -6.33 -7.28
C HIS A 146 -0.43 -6.24 -6.00
N ILE A 147 0.90 -6.25 -6.11
CA ILE A 147 1.77 -6.23 -4.93
C ILE A 147 1.60 -4.94 -4.12
N CYS A 148 1.50 -3.78 -4.78
CA CYS A 148 1.19 -2.52 -4.11
C CYS A 148 -0.16 -2.55 -3.39
N THR A 149 -1.17 -3.17 -4.01
CA THR A 149 -2.51 -3.31 -3.42
C THR A 149 -2.49 -4.16 -2.18
N PHE A 150 -1.78 -5.29 -2.21
CA PHE A 150 -1.66 -6.18 -1.05
C PHE A 150 -0.89 -5.53 0.09
N VAL A 151 0.20 -4.81 -0.21
CA VAL A 151 0.91 -3.99 0.79
C VAL A 151 -0.05 -2.99 1.45
N LEU A 152 -0.82 -2.23 0.66
CA LEU A 152 -1.81 -1.28 1.21
C LEU A 152 -2.89 -2.01 2.01
N LEU A 153 -3.36 -3.17 1.56
CA LEU A 153 -4.40 -3.95 2.25
C LEU A 153 -3.90 -4.42 3.62
N LYS A 154 -2.70 -5.00 3.69
CA LYS A 154 -2.06 -5.44 4.93
C LYS A 154 -1.90 -4.28 5.91
N LEU A 155 -1.30 -3.17 5.46
CA LEU A 155 -1.09 -2.01 6.32
C LEU A 155 -2.41 -1.37 6.75
N SER A 156 -3.41 -1.32 5.88
CA SER A 156 -4.71 -0.71 6.19
C SER A 156 -5.47 -1.41 7.31
N GLY A 157 -5.22 -2.71 7.53
CA GLY A 157 -5.82 -3.45 8.63
C GLY A 157 -5.39 -2.96 10.01
N GLU A 158 -4.28 -2.22 10.10
CA GLU A 158 -3.75 -1.71 11.37
C GLU A 158 -4.29 -0.31 11.70
N ARG A 159 -4.84 -0.16 12.90
CA ARG A 159 -5.33 1.15 13.40
C ARG A 159 -4.27 2.24 13.35
N SER A 160 -3.04 1.91 13.74
CA SER A 160 -1.90 2.85 13.77
C SER A 160 -1.59 3.40 12.38
N PHE A 161 -1.78 2.61 11.32
CA PHE A 161 -1.66 3.07 9.94
C PHE A 161 -2.70 4.14 9.61
N GLY A 162 -3.99 3.86 9.86
CA GLY A 162 -5.08 4.81 9.62
C GLY A 162 -4.88 6.15 10.34
N VAL A 163 -4.38 6.11 11.58
CA VAL A 163 -4.04 7.35 12.32
C VAL A 163 -2.87 8.09 11.68
N ASN A 164 -1.79 7.39 11.32
CA ASN A 164 -0.59 7.97 10.70
C ASN A 164 -0.86 8.65 9.36
N LEU A 165 -1.86 8.17 8.59
CA LEU A 165 -2.21 8.74 7.29
C LEU A 165 -2.73 10.18 7.35
N ASN A 166 -3.15 10.67 8.53
CA ASN A 166 -3.61 12.06 8.70
C ASN A 166 -2.47 13.09 8.62
N LYS A 167 -1.20 12.67 8.56
CA LYS A 167 -0.08 13.61 8.34
C LYS A 167 -0.29 14.35 7.01
N PRO A 168 -0.07 15.68 6.98
CA PRO A 168 -0.20 16.46 5.75
C PRO A 168 0.68 15.93 4.62
N PHE A 169 0.12 15.84 3.43
CA PHE A 169 0.86 15.51 2.21
C PHE A 169 1.28 16.80 1.51
N LEU A 170 2.59 17.08 1.51
CA LEU A 170 3.16 18.34 1.02
C LEU A 170 3.95 18.18 -0.28
N LYS A 171 4.11 16.95 -0.78
CA LYS A 171 4.95 16.65 -1.94
C LYS A 171 4.16 16.84 -3.24
N ARG A 172 4.80 17.37 -4.27
CA ARG A 172 4.26 17.36 -5.64
C ARG A 172 4.88 16.20 -6.41
N LEU A 173 4.05 15.26 -6.84
CA LEU A 173 4.50 14.12 -7.65
C LEU A 173 4.58 14.49 -9.13
N PRO A 174 5.58 13.97 -9.89
CA PRO A 174 5.70 14.17 -11.33
C PRO A 174 4.72 13.26 -12.08
N CYS A 175 3.43 13.48 -11.87
CA CYS A 175 2.35 12.76 -12.54
C CYS A 175 1.08 13.62 -12.55
N ASP A 176 0.15 13.28 -13.45
CA ASP A 176 -1.11 14.01 -13.62
C ASP A 176 -2.15 13.72 -12.53
N LEU A 177 -1.72 13.60 -11.26
CA LEU A 177 -2.63 13.54 -10.13
C LEU A 177 -3.31 14.91 -9.97
N PRO A 178 -4.62 14.95 -9.67
CA PRO A 178 -5.29 16.20 -9.33
C PRO A 178 -4.55 16.93 -8.22
N LEU A 179 -4.45 18.26 -8.31
CA LEU A 179 -3.93 19.06 -7.21
C LEU A 179 -4.91 19.02 -6.04
N PHE A 180 -4.41 18.71 -4.85
CA PHE A 180 -5.17 18.73 -3.62
C PHE A 180 -4.30 19.22 -2.47
N SER A 181 -4.94 19.82 -1.46
CA SER A 181 -4.33 20.10 -0.17
C SER A 181 -4.99 19.18 0.85
N GLY A 182 -4.24 18.22 1.38
CA GLY A 182 -4.79 17.14 2.20
C GLY A 182 -3.71 16.28 2.83
N SER A 183 -4.12 15.09 3.24
CA SER A 183 -3.30 14.11 3.97
C SER A 183 -2.84 12.96 3.07
N HIS A 184 -2.08 12.01 3.63
CA HIS A 184 -1.71 10.80 2.91
C HIS A 184 -2.93 9.87 2.69
N ALA A 185 -3.96 9.96 3.52
CA ALA A 185 -5.24 9.27 3.27
C ALA A 185 -5.89 9.77 1.97
N ASP A 186 -5.85 11.08 1.72
CA ASP A 186 -6.33 11.68 0.47
C ASP A 186 -5.55 11.19 -0.75
N LEU A 187 -4.22 11.08 -0.64
CA LEU A 187 -3.38 10.53 -1.71
C LEU A 187 -3.80 9.11 -2.08
N ILE A 188 -3.99 8.24 -1.09
CA ILE A 188 -4.44 6.86 -1.30
C ILE A 188 -5.81 6.86 -2.00
N ALA A 189 -6.80 7.56 -1.44
CA ALA A 189 -8.16 7.54 -1.98
C ALA A 189 -8.24 8.09 -3.41
N ILE A 190 -7.54 9.19 -3.71
CA ILE A 190 -7.50 9.77 -5.06
C ILE A 190 -6.81 8.81 -6.04
N THR A 191 -5.74 8.15 -5.60
CA THR A 191 -5.02 7.16 -6.41
C THR A 191 -5.93 5.96 -6.72
N LEU A 192 -6.52 5.35 -5.70
CA LEU A 192 -7.41 4.19 -5.84
C LEU A 192 -8.66 4.50 -6.67
N HIS A 193 -9.28 5.68 -6.49
CA HIS A 193 -10.34 6.15 -7.39
C HIS A 193 -9.88 6.16 -8.85
N LYS A 194 -8.66 6.66 -9.14
CA LYS A 194 -8.17 6.71 -10.52
C LYS A 194 -7.93 5.32 -11.10
N LEU A 195 -7.48 4.36 -10.30
CA LEU A 195 -7.35 2.97 -10.72
C LEU A 195 -8.72 2.37 -11.09
N ILE A 196 -9.78 2.70 -10.36
CA ILE A 196 -11.14 2.21 -10.64
C ILE A 196 -11.73 2.87 -11.89
N VAL A 197 -11.63 4.19 -12.01
CA VAL A 197 -12.31 4.94 -13.09
C VAL A 197 -11.50 4.94 -14.40
N ASN A 198 -10.18 4.78 -14.32
CA ASN A 198 -9.28 4.97 -15.46
C ASN A 198 -8.17 3.90 -15.55
N GLY A 199 -8.33 2.79 -14.82
CA GLY A 199 -7.42 1.65 -14.91
C GLY A 199 -7.72 0.73 -16.09
N ALA A 200 -6.78 -0.17 -16.37
CA ALA A 200 -6.99 -1.27 -17.29
C ALA A 200 -8.08 -2.21 -16.77
N TYR A 201 -8.85 -2.83 -17.66
CA TYR A 201 -9.93 -3.76 -17.30
C TYR A 201 -9.46 -4.92 -16.40
N LYS A 202 -8.19 -5.34 -16.54
CA LYS A 202 -7.62 -6.40 -15.71
C LYS A 202 -7.53 -6.02 -14.22
N LEU A 203 -7.70 -4.75 -13.85
CA LEU A 203 -7.73 -4.30 -12.46
C LEU A 203 -9.10 -4.50 -11.79
N VAL A 204 -10.15 -4.87 -12.53
CA VAL A 204 -11.50 -5.10 -11.97
C VAL A 204 -11.49 -6.08 -10.78
N PRO A 205 -10.76 -7.21 -10.80
CA PRO A 205 -10.65 -8.11 -9.65
C PRO A 205 -10.08 -7.45 -8.38
N LEU A 206 -9.32 -6.35 -8.50
CA LEU A 206 -8.76 -5.62 -7.37
C LEU A 206 -9.71 -4.56 -6.79
N TYR A 207 -10.86 -4.30 -7.40
CA TYR A 207 -11.77 -3.24 -6.94
C TYR A 207 -12.24 -3.48 -5.51
N SER A 208 -12.56 -4.72 -5.15
CA SER A 208 -12.90 -5.06 -3.77
C SER A 208 -11.76 -4.68 -2.82
N CYS A 209 -10.52 -5.04 -3.14
CA CYS A 209 -9.35 -4.69 -2.30
C CYS A 209 -9.16 -3.18 -2.19
N PHE A 210 -9.34 -2.42 -3.29
CA PHE A 210 -9.21 -0.96 -3.26
C PHE A 210 -10.22 -0.32 -2.32
N ILE A 211 -11.49 -0.72 -2.39
CA ILE A 211 -12.51 -0.17 -1.50
C ILE A 211 -12.32 -0.65 -0.08
N THR A 212 -11.88 -1.90 0.15
CA THR A 212 -11.53 -2.39 1.48
C THR A 212 -10.41 -1.56 2.13
N VAL A 213 -9.37 -1.17 1.38
CA VAL A 213 -8.33 -0.26 1.90
C VAL A 213 -8.94 1.06 2.36
N ILE A 214 -9.82 1.66 1.56
CA ILE A 214 -10.50 2.91 1.94
C ILE A 214 -11.41 2.70 3.15
N CYS A 215 -12.13 1.58 3.20
CA CYS A 215 -13.01 1.19 4.31
C CYS A 215 -12.24 1.08 5.62
N ASN A 216 -11.09 0.39 5.61
CA ASN A 216 -10.29 0.20 6.81
C ASN A 216 -9.73 1.51 7.38
N ILE A 217 -9.36 2.48 6.51
CA ILE A 217 -8.84 3.79 6.97
C ILE A 217 -9.95 4.79 7.33
N SER A 218 -11.18 4.58 6.85
CA SER A 218 -12.28 5.52 6.96
C SER A 218 -12.66 5.95 8.40
N PRO A 219 -12.62 5.08 9.44
CA PRO A 219 -12.92 5.51 10.81
C PRO A 219 -11.89 6.49 11.39
N TYR A 220 -10.70 6.56 10.80
CA TYR A 220 -9.56 7.36 11.28
C TYR A 220 -9.29 8.59 10.43
N TRP A 221 -10.03 8.82 9.35
CA TRP A 221 -9.78 9.90 8.41
C TRP A 221 -10.32 11.23 8.93
N ARG A 222 -9.48 12.00 9.64
CA ARG A 222 -9.91 13.17 10.42
C ARG A 222 -10.30 14.38 9.57
N ARG A 223 -9.56 14.63 8.48
CA ARG A 223 -9.76 15.80 7.62
C ARG A 223 -9.54 15.42 6.16
N MET A 224 -10.62 15.09 5.48
CA MET A 224 -10.61 14.82 4.05
C MET A 224 -10.63 16.11 3.24
N SER A 225 -9.81 16.18 2.20
CA SER A 225 -9.83 17.24 1.21
C SER A 225 -11.12 17.22 0.37
N LEU A 226 -11.53 18.39 -0.14
CA LEU A 226 -12.67 18.46 -1.07
C LEU A 226 -12.49 17.56 -2.30
N VAL A 227 -11.26 17.42 -2.80
CA VAL A 227 -10.96 16.58 -3.97
C VAL A 227 -11.24 15.12 -3.68
N ALA A 228 -10.74 14.59 -2.56
CA ALA A 228 -11.00 13.22 -2.15
C ALA A 228 -12.49 12.97 -1.87
N ALA A 229 -13.19 13.94 -1.24
CA ALA A 229 -14.64 13.86 -1.01
C ALA A 229 -15.42 13.67 -2.31
N VAL A 230 -15.13 14.51 -3.32
CA VAL A 230 -15.74 14.40 -4.65
C VAL A 230 -15.37 13.07 -5.32
N LYS A 231 -14.14 12.56 -5.13
CA LYS A 231 -13.76 11.24 -5.67
C LYS A 231 -14.56 10.11 -5.06
N LEU A 232 -14.80 10.10 -3.75
CA LEU A 232 -15.63 9.07 -3.12
C LEU A 232 -17.08 9.13 -3.62
N VAL A 233 -17.66 10.32 -3.74
CA VAL A 233 -19.02 10.49 -4.27
C VAL A 233 -19.10 10.06 -5.74
N ASN A 234 -18.08 10.34 -6.55
CA ASN A 234 -18.03 9.84 -7.93
C ASN A 234 -17.97 8.30 -8.00
N LEU A 235 -17.26 7.64 -7.08
CA LEU A 235 -17.29 6.17 -7.00
C LEU A 235 -18.68 5.66 -6.64
N PHE A 236 -19.40 6.39 -5.79
CA PHE A 236 -20.76 6.03 -5.42
C PHE A 236 -21.69 6.10 -6.63
N GLU A 237 -21.65 7.19 -7.39
CA GLU A 237 -22.42 7.32 -8.65
C GLU A 237 -22.09 6.21 -9.66
N LEU A 238 -20.80 5.84 -9.75
CA LEU A 238 -20.38 4.73 -10.62
C LEU A 238 -20.97 3.40 -10.15
N PHE A 239 -20.82 3.07 -8.87
CA PHE A 239 -21.22 1.78 -8.31
C PHE A 239 -22.73 1.63 -8.12
N SER A 240 -23.46 2.73 -7.94
CA SER A 240 -24.93 2.73 -7.89
C SER A 240 -25.58 2.75 -9.27
N SER A 241 -24.82 2.98 -10.34
CA SER A 241 -25.37 2.97 -11.70
C SER A 241 -25.92 1.58 -12.06
N PRO A 242 -27.09 1.50 -12.74
CA PRO A 242 -27.65 0.21 -13.16
C PRO A 242 -26.66 -0.61 -13.99
N LYS A 243 -25.90 0.07 -14.88
CA LYS A 243 -24.88 -0.57 -15.71
C LYS A 243 -23.82 -1.30 -14.87
N PHE A 244 -23.38 -0.72 -13.75
CA PHE A 244 -22.41 -1.37 -12.88
C PHE A 244 -23.05 -2.47 -12.03
N LEU A 245 -24.20 -2.21 -11.42
CA LEU A 245 -24.89 -3.18 -10.57
C LEU A 245 -25.24 -4.48 -11.31
N TYR A 246 -25.65 -4.37 -12.58
CA TYR A 246 -25.96 -5.52 -13.44
C TYR A 246 -24.73 -6.11 -14.16
N SER A 247 -23.53 -5.60 -13.92
CA SER A 247 -22.30 -6.11 -14.57
C SER A 247 -21.82 -7.45 -14.03
N GLY A 248 -22.27 -7.85 -12.84
CA GLY A 248 -21.93 -9.14 -12.24
C GLY A 248 -22.56 -9.33 -10.87
N GLU A 249 -22.65 -10.60 -10.44
CA GLU A 249 -23.37 -11.00 -9.22
C GLU A 249 -22.86 -10.29 -7.97
N ASN A 250 -21.55 -10.03 -7.87
CA ASN A 250 -20.91 -9.42 -6.70
C ASN A 250 -20.73 -7.89 -6.82
N ALA A 251 -21.25 -7.25 -7.87
CA ALA A 251 -21.02 -5.82 -8.10
C ALA A 251 -21.57 -4.95 -6.95
N HIS A 252 -22.72 -5.34 -6.39
CA HIS A 252 -23.36 -4.69 -5.24
C HIS A 252 -22.48 -4.62 -3.99
N ARG A 253 -21.52 -5.54 -3.82
CA ARG A 253 -20.61 -5.55 -2.65
C ARG A 253 -19.70 -4.33 -2.63
N HIS A 254 -19.29 -3.82 -3.79
CA HIS A 254 -18.48 -2.59 -3.87
C HIS A 254 -19.25 -1.37 -3.39
N LEU A 255 -20.54 -1.30 -3.73
CA LEU A 255 -21.44 -0.25 -3.26
C LEU A 255 -21.64 -0.33 -1.74
N ALA A 256 -21.87 -1.53 -1.21
CA ALA A 256 -22.01 -1.75 0.23
C ALA A 256 -20.75 -1.32 1.01
N LEU A 257 -19.55 -1.69 0.53
CA LEU A 257 -18.30 -1.25 1.15
C LEU A 257 -18.11 0.28 1.10
N LEU A 258 -18.54 0.92 0.00
CA LEU A 258 -18.44 2.38 -0.10
C LEU A 258 -19.47 3.11 0.78
N LEU A 259 -20.65 2.54 0.97
CA LEU A 259 -21.62 3.04 1.96
C LEU A 259 -21.05 2.93 3.38
N GLU A 260 -20.35 1.83 3.68
CA GLU A 260 -19.65 1.65 4.96
C GLU A 260 -18.56 2.71 5.17
N VAL A 261 -17.81 3.09 4.13
CA VAL A 261 -16.87 4.22 4.17
C VAL A 261 -17.57 5.51 4.60
N PHE A 262 -18.73 5.82 4.01
CA PHE A 262 -19.48 7.02 4.38
C PHE A 262 -19.99 6.96 5.81
N ASN A 263 -20.55 5.81 6.21
CA ASN A 263 -21.04 5.59 7.57
C ASN A 263 -19.91 5.77 8.59
N ASN A 264 -18.74 5.17 8.38
CA ASN A 264 -17.59 5.31 9.25
C ASN A 264 -17.13 6.77 9.39
N ILE A 265 -17.04 7.52 8.29
CA ILE A 265 -16.63 8.93 8.34
C ILE A 265 -17.67 9.78 9.07
N ILE A 266 -18.96 9.56 8.80
CA ILE A 266 -20.05 10.29 9.46
C ILE A 266 -20.14 9.93 10.95
N GLN A 267 -19.96 8.66 11.30
CA GLN A 267 -20.08 8.21 12.68
C GLN A 267 -18.90 8.65 13.54
N TYR A 268 -17.67 8.52 13.04
CA TYR A 268 -16.46 8.71 13.84
C TYR A 268 -15.74 10.04 13.61
N GLN A 269 -15.89 10.66 12.43
CA GLN A 269 -15.09 11.82 12.00
C GLN A 269 -15.94 12.97 11.42
N PHE A 270 -17.22 13.09 11.78
CA PHE A 270 -18.14 14.09 11.23
C PHE A 270 -17.61 15.52 11.29
N SER A 271 -17.12 15.92 12.47
CA SER A 271 -16.73 17.31 12.77
C SER A 271 -15.62 17.83 11.85
N GLY A 272 -14.70 16.96 11.42
CA GLY A 272 -13.59 17.30 10.54
C GLY A 272 -13.85 17.08 9.05
N ASN A 273 -14.98 16.46 8.67
CA ASN A 273 -15.26 16.03 7.29
C ASN A 273 -16.46 16.73 6.66
N GLN A 274 -16.59 18.04 6.89
CA GLN A 274 -17.63 18.88 6.26
C GLN A 274 -17.62 18.80 4.73
N HIS A 275 -16.44 18.61 4.12
CA HIS A 275 -16.32 18.44 2.67
C HIS A 275 -17.06 17.20 2.13
N LEU A 276 -17.10 16.09 2.90
CA LEU A 276 -17.88 14.91 2.51
C LEU A 276 -19.37 15.23 2.51
N ILE A 277 -19.84 15.80 3.61
CA ILE A 277 -21.25 16.14 3.80
C ILE A 277 -21.72 17.09 2.71
N TYR A 278 -20.92 18.12 2.44
CA TYR A 278 -21.16 19.04 1.34
C TYR A 278 -21.24 18.33 -0.03
N ALA A 279 -20.31 17.42 -0.32
CA ALA A 279 -20.29 16.67 -1.58
C ALA A 279 -21.51 15.75 -1.73
N ILE A 280 -21.94 15.08 -0.65
CA ILE A 280 -23.15 14.24 -0.62
C ILE A 280 -24.40 15.10 -0.85
N ILE A 281 -24.57 16.20 -0.12
CA ILE A 281 -25.74 17.08 -0.26
C ILE A 281 -25.84 17.65 -1.69
N ARG A 282 -24.71 18.05 -2.28
CA ARG A 282 -24.67 18.56 -3.66
C ARG A 282 -25.05 17.49 -4.69
N ARG A 283 -24.90 16.21 -4.36
CA ARG A 283 -25.25 15.05 -5.19
C ARG A 283 -26.44 14.26 -4.62
N LYS A 284 -27.33 14.92 -3.87
CA LYS A 284 -28.46 14.26 -3.19
C LYS A 284 -29.29 13.36 -4.12
N ASP A 285 -29.48 13.77 -5.37
CA ASP A 285 -30.27 13.01 -6.35
C ASP A 285 -29.68 11.63 -6.65
N SER A 286 -28.36 11.47 -6.49
CA SER A 286 -27.65 10.20 -6.63
C SER A 286 -27.86 9.28 -5.43
N PHE A 287 -28.09 9.84 -4.23
CA PHE A 287 -28.30 9.12 -2.96
C PHE A 287 -29.78 8.86 -2.66
N GLY A 288 -30.69 9.59 -3.30
CA GLY A 288 -32.12 9.40 -3.20
C GLY A 288 -32.90 10.28 -4.17
N ARG A 289 -33.91 9.68 -4.79
CA ARG A 289 -35.23 10.31 -4.85
C ARG A 289 -35.98 9.91 -3.60
#